data_AF-A0A9D6ESV3-F1
#
_entry.id   AF-A0A9D6ESV3-F1
#
_cell.length_a   1.000
_cell.length_b   1.000
_cell.length_c   1.000
_cell.angle_alpha   90.00
_cell.angle_beta   90.00
_cell.angle_gamma   90.00
#
_symmetry.space_group_name_H-M   'P 1'
#
loop_
_entity.id
_entity.type
_entity.pdbx_description
1 polymer ?
#
loop_
_entity_poly.entity_id
_entity_poly.type
_entity_poly.pdbx_seq_one_letter_code
_entity_poly.pdbx_strand_id
1 'polypeptide(L)'
;MANGKKKWLSHSGIEVLSRCPRCFWLQYKKGIYQPEGIVSRLANRFDTVLKNYFNIYRPLGELPPMMKDKLEGKLESPFKEKYFTEIDQEYGFWGKLDECLVSEKGEYIPVDFKTSSSDPRGRETLAAYQSQVDDYVFLLEQSGKKTPRYGYLIYFFPEDGNKLHDGFPMIIHVSRLVGNPERTKERIKKAIEALKAPLPQPSPNCPFCTWYDNVEKELHPKKEPKNPAKGIIQEKLIME
;
A
#
# COMPACT_ATOMS: atom_id res chain seq x y z
N MET A 1 27.23 -21.25 2.55
CA MET A 1 26.70 -20.14 1.72
C MET A 1 25.19 -20.15 1.86
N ALA A 2 24.61 -19.20 2.59
CA ALA A 2 23.18 -19.21 2.88
C ALA A 2 22.41 -18.90 1.60
N ASN A 3 21.70 -19.91 1.08
CA ASN A 3 20.79 -19.78 -0.06
C ASN A 3 19.50 -19.09 0.41
N GLY A 4 19.62 -17.87 0.93
CA GLY A 4 18.49 -17.08 1.43
C GLY A 4 17.62 -16.66 0.27
N LYS A 5 16.34 -17.05 0.27
CA LYS A 5 15.35 -16.51 -0.68
C LYS A 5 15.40 -14.97 -0.62
N LYS A 6 15.60 -14.34 -1.78
CA LYS A 6 15.56 -12.89 -1.95
C LYS A 6 14.27 -12.32 -1.36
N LYS A 7 14.36 -11.26 -0.55
CA LYS A 7 13.21 -10.59 0.06
C LYS A 7 12.65 -9.54 -0.91
N TRP A 8 11.43 -9.75 -1.35
CA TRP A 8 10.75 -8.88 -2.30
C TRP A 8 9.90 -7.84 -1.58
N LEU A 9 10.35 -6.59 -1.60
CA LEU A 9 9.61 -5.43 -1.10
C LEU A 9 8.56 -4.99 -2.12
N SER A 10 7.45 -4.41 -1.66
CA SER A 10 6.37 -3.89 -2.50
C SER A 10 5.87 -2.56 -1.98
N HIS A 11 5.13 -1.81 -2.82
CA HIS A 11 4.49 -0.55 -2.44
C HIS A 11 3.72 -0.68 -1.11
N SER A 12 2.74 -1.58 -1.04
CA SER A 12 1.88 -1.78 0.13
C SER A 12 2.68 -2.25 1.35
N GLY A 13 3.72 -3.05 1.15
CA GLY A 13 4.59 -3.48 2.24
C GLY A 13 5.47 -2.36 2.79
N ILE A 14 5.98 -1.46 1.95
CA ILE A 14 6.73 -0.27 2.41
C ILE A 14 5.79 0.74 3.08
N GLU A 15 4.53 0.85 2.66
CA GLU A 15 3.55 1.70 3.37
C GLU A 15 3.35 1.29 4.84
N VAL A 16 3.56 0.02 5.19
CA VAL A 16 3.56 -0.42 6.60
C VAL A 16 4.68 0.24 7.40
N LEU A 17 5.84 0.49 6.79
CA LEU A 17 6.95 1.19 7.44
C LEU A 17 6.57 2.62 7.82
N SER A 18 5.92 3.34 6.91
CA SER A 18 5.43 4.70 7.15
C SER A 18 4.43 4.76 8.31
N ARG A 19 3.68 3.67 8.56
CA ARG A 19 2.74 3.56 9.68
C ARG A 19 3.42 3.14 10.97
N CYS A 20 4.23 2.07 10.93
CA CYS A 20 4.93 1.54 12.10
C CYS A 20 6.16 0.71 11.69
N PRO A 21 7.38 1.14 12.07
CA PRO A 21 8.61 0.40 11.73
C PRO A 21 8.67 -0.98 12.39
N ARG A 22 8.13 -1.13 13.62
CA ARG A 22 8.04 -2.44 14.28
C ARG A 22 7.18 -3.42 13.49
N CYS A 23 5.99 -3.01 13.07
CA CYS A 23 5.10 -3.86 12.28
C CYS A 23 5.74 -4.26 10.94
N PHE A 24 6.38 -3.30 10.26
CA PHE A 24 7.10 -3.56 9.02
C PHE A 24 8.22 -4.59 9.21
N TRP A 25 9.03 -4.43 10.26
CA TRP A 25 10.10 -5.36 10.58
C TRP A 25 9.56 -6.76 10.87
N LEU A 26 8.54 -6.87 11.73
CA LEU A 26 7.89 -8.14 12.08
C LEU A 26 7.32 -8.85 10.86
N GLN A 27 6.66 -8.11 9.97
CA GLN A 27 6.12 -8.62 8.72
C GLN A 27 7.21 -9.26 7.85
N TYR A 28 8.29 -8.52 7.56
CA TYR A 28 9.31 -8.98 6.60
C TYR A 28 10.38 -9.91 7.20
N LYS A 29 10.65 -9.85 8.50
CA LYS A 29 11.65 -10.70 9.16
C LYS A 29 11.06 -11.93 9.84
N LYS A 30 9.83 -11.84 10.33
CA LYS A 30 9.19 -12.90 11.13
C LYS A 30 7.91 -13.45 10.50
N GLY A 31 7.42 -12.85 9.41
CA GLY A 31 6.14 -13.26 8.81
C GLY A 31 4.94 -12.94 9.70
N ILE A 32 5.09 -12.01 10.66
CA ILE A 32 4.02 -11.61 11.59
C ILE A 32 3.39 -10.34 11.02
N TYR A 33 2.20 -10.51 10.44
CA TYR A 33 1.44 -9.43 9.84
C TYR A 33 0.52 -8.76 10.87
N GLN A 34 0.10 -7.53 10.57
CA GLN A 34 -1.00 -6.92 11.31
C GLN A 34 -2.26 -7.78 11.16
N PRO A 35 -3.11 -7.89 12.20
CA PRO A 35 -4.38 -8.59 12.10
C PRO A 35 -5.19 -8.10 10.90
N GLU A 36 -5.81 -9.03 10.17
CA GLU A 36 -6.62 -8.71 9.00
C GLU A 36 -7.82 -7.84 9.40
N GLY A 37 -7.99 -6.71 8.72
CA GLY A 37 -9.18 -5.86 8.84
C GLY A 37 -10.26 -6.29 7.85
N ILE A 38 -11.50 -5.88 8.10
CA ILE A 38 -12.59 -6.09 7.13
C ILE A 38 -12.32 -5.25 5.88
N VAL A 39 -12.13 -5.90 4.74
CA VAL A 39 -11.99 -5.25 3.43
C VAL A 39 -13.24 -5.41 2.59
N SER A 40 -13.60 -4.39 1.80
CA SER A 40 -14.77 -4.44 0.92
C SER A 40 -14.53 -5.39 -0.25
N ARG A 41 -15.25 -6.53 -0.26
CA ARG A 41 -15.24 -7.47 -1.40
C ARG A 41 -15.82 -6.85 -2.68
N LEU A 42 -16.69 -5.84 -2.54
CA LEU A 42 -17.28 -5.14 -3.68
C LEU A 42 -16.22 -4.36 -4.47
N ALA A 43 -15.37 -3.58 -3.79
CA ALA A 43 -14.29 -2.84 -4.44
C ALA A 43 -13.31 -3.78 -5.16
N ASN A 44 -12.95 -4.90 -4.52
CA ASN A 44 -12.09 -5.92 -5.13
C ASN A 44 -12.70 -6.54 -6.39
N ARG A 45 -14.01 -6.85 -6.36
CA ARG A 45 -14.71 -7.37 -7.54
C ARG A 45 -14.81 -6.30 -8.63
N PHE A 46 -15.02 -5.04 -8.26
CA PHE A 46 -15.12 -3.93 -9.20
C PHE A 46 -13.81 -3.69 -9.95
N ASP A 47 -12.65 -3.78 -9.28
CA ASP A 47 -11.34 -3.77 -9.94
C ASP A 47 -11.22 -4.84 -11.03
N THR A 48 -11.69 -6.07 -10.76
CA THR A 48 -11.72 -7.14 -11.76
C THR A 48 -12.63 -6.81 -12.94
N VAL A 49 -13.79 -6.19 -12.69
CA VAL A 49 -14.72 -5.75 -13.75
C VAL A 49 -14.06 -4.70 -14.63
N LEU A 50 -13.38 -3.71 -14.05
CA LEU A 50 -12.67 -2.67 -14.79
C LEU A 50 -11.56 -3.25 -15.66
N LYS A 51 -10.71 -4.13 -15.10
CA LYS A 51 -9.65 -4.81 -15.86
C LYS A 51 -10.21 -5.60 -17.03
N ASN A 52 -11.27 -6.38 -16.81
CA ASN A 52 -11.92 -7.14 -17.87
C ASN A 52 -12.49 -6.23 -18.96
N TYR A 53 -13.09 -5.11 -18.58
CA TYR A 53 -13.63 -4.15 -19.55
C TYR A 53 -12.52 -3.53 -20.40
N PHE A 54 -11.41 -3.10 -19.81
CA PHE A 54 -10.24 -2.63 -20.56
C PHE A 54 -9.68 -3.71 -21.48
N ASN A 55 -9.62 -4.97 -21.02
CA ASN A 55 -9.15 -6.10 -21.83
C ASN A 55 -9.97 -6.33 -23.12
N ILE A 56 -11.27 -6.00 -23.12
CA ILE A 56 -12.13 -6.12 -24.32
C ILE A 56 -11.66 -5.18 -25.43
N TYR A 57 -11.20 -3.97 -25.09
CA TYR A 57 -10.76 -2.97 -26.07
C TYR A 57 -9.30 -3.10 -26.48
N ARG A 58 -8.48 -3.81 -25.69
CA ARG A 58 -7.05 -4.02 -26.00
C ARG A 58 -6.77 -4.61 -27.39
N PRO A 59 -7.44 -5.68 -27.87
CA PRO A 59 -7.19 -6.21 -29.22
C PRO A 59 -7.63 -5.26 -30.33
N LEU A 60 -8.53 -4.31 -30.04
CA LEU A 60 -8.96 -3.27 -30.98
C LEU A 60 -7.92 -2.15 -31.10
N GLY A 61 -6.95 -2.07 -30.19
CA GLY A 61 -5.99 -0.97 -30.13
C GLY A 61 -6.62 0.35 -29.65
N GLU A 62 -7.80 0.28 -29.04
CA GLU A 62 -8.59 1.43 -28.61
C GLU A 62 -8.67 1.52 -27.08
N LEU A 63 -8.97 2.72 -26.58
CA LEU A 63 -9.37 2.92 -25.19
C LEU A 63 -10.86 2.57 -25.03
N PRO A 64 -11.30 2.10 -23.86
CA PRO A 64 -12.73 1.96 -23.60
C PRO A 64 -13.45 3.31 -23.78
N PRO A 65 -14.71 3.34 -24.27
CA PRO A 65 -15.46 4.57 -24.55
C PRO A 65 -15.48 5.56 -23.40
N MET A 66 -15.53 5.06 -22.16
CA MET A 66 -15.52 5.91 -20.95
C MET A 66 -14.19 6.65 -20.70
N MET A 67 -13.10 6.24 -21.35
CA MET A 67 -11.77 6.86 -21.28
C MET A 67 -11.40 7.63 -22.54
N LYS A 68 -12.24 7.57 -23.59
CA LYS A 68 -12.02 8.33 -24.81
C LYS A 68 -11.90 9.82 -24.47
N ASP A 69 -10.89 10.46 -25.07
CA ASP A 69 -10.56 11.88 -24.86
C ASP A 69 -10.15 12.26 -23.42
N LYS A 70 -10.04 11.30 -22.48
CA LYS A 70 -9.59 11.52 -21.09
C LYS A 70 -8.15 11.06 -20.84
N LEU A 71 -7.68 10.09 -21.63
CA LEU A 71 -6.34 9.51 -21.53
C LEU A 71 -5.64 9.64 -22.89
N GLU A 72 -4.31 9.71 -22.87
CA GLU A 72 -3.50 9.68 -24.08
C GLU A 72 -2.92 8.29 -24.35
N GLY A 73 -2.73 7.97 -25.62
CA GLY A 73 -2.16 6.70 -26.06
C GLY A 73 -3.18 5.56 -26.14
N LYS A 74 -2.65 4.34 -26.22
CA LYS A 74 -3.43 3.10 -26.34
C LYS A 74 -3.06 2.12 -25.23
N LEU A 75 -3.91 1.13 -24.98
CA LEU A 75 -3.61 0.07 -24.02
C LEU A 75 -2.32 -0.69 -24.43
N GLU A 76 -1.45 -0.97 -23.47
CA GLU A 76 -0.30 -1.84 -23.68
C GLU A 76 -0.78 -3.21 -24.17
N SER A 77 -0.20 -3.72 -25.26
CA SER A 77 -0.57 -5.01 -25.84
C SER A 77 0.68 -5.77 -26.31
N PRO A 78 0.98 -6.96 -25.76
CA PRO A 78 0.31 -7.59 -24.61
C PRO A 78 0.57 -6.81 -23.30
N PHE A 79 -0.44 -6.72 -22.44
CA PHE A 79 -0.30 -6.07 -21.13
C PHE A 79 0.60 -6.89 -20.21
N LYS A 80 1.63 -6.25 -19.64
CA LYS A 80 2.47 -6.84 -18.61
C LYS A 80 2.08 -6.28 -17.26
N GLU A 81 1.45 -7.11 -16.45
CA GLU A 81 0.90 -6.69 -15.16
C GLU A 81 1.96 -6.56 -14.06
N LYS A 82 2.91 -7.50 -13.99
CA LYS A 82 3.89 -7.61 -12.89
C LYS A 82 5.29 -7.22 -13.31
N TYR A 83 5.95 -6.45 -12.45
CA TYR A 83 7.34 -6.00 -12.63
C TYR A 83 8.14 -6.32 -11.39
N PHE A 84 9.39 -6.72 -11.63
CA PHE A 84 10.37 -7.07 -10.62
C PHE A 84 11.67 -6.38 -10.98
N THR A 85 12.34 -5.80 -9.99
CA THR A 85 13.70 -5.29 -10.12
C THR A 85 14.53 -5.74 -8.94
N GLU A 86 15.75 -6.19 -9.21
CA GLU A 86 16.69 -6.54 -8.17
C GLU A 86 17.33 -5.27 -7.61
N ILE A 87 17.43 -5.17 -6.28
CA ILE A 87 18.06 -4.03 -5.61
C ILE A 87 19.47 -4.39 -5.17
N ASP A 88 19.62 -5.56 -4.53
CA ASP A 88 20.92 -6.15 -4.21
C ASP A 88 20.80 -7.70 -4.15
N GLN A 89 21.80 -8.37 -3.57
CA GLN A 89 21.81 -9.83 -3.43
C GLN A 89 20.69 -10.36 -2.51
N GLU A 90 20.26 -9.58 -1.51
CA GLU A 90 19.27 -9.98 -0.50
C GLU A 90 17.86 -9.45 -0.78
N TYR A 91 17.74 -8.31 -1.47
CA TYR A 91 16.49 -7.55 -1.63
C TYR A 91 16.15 -7.30 -3.11
N GLY A 92 14.85 -7.30 -3.38
CA GLY A 92 14.27 -6.86 -4.65
C GLY A 92 13.03 -6.00 -4.39
N PHE A 93 12.61 -5.27 -5.41
CA PHE A 93 11.36 -4.50 -5.38
C PHE A 93 10.44 -4.96 -6.51
N TRP A 94 9.14 -5.09 -6.21
CA TRP A 94 8.16 -5.53 -7.19
C TRP A 94 6.84 -4.79 -7.04
N GLY A 95 6.08 -4.79 -8.13
CA GLY A 95 4.76 -4.17 -8.19
C GLY A 95 3.88 -4.81 -9.25
N LYS A 96 2.59 -4.55 -9.13
CA LYS A 96 1.55 -4.98 -10.05
C LYS A 96 0.79 -3.74 -10.49
N LEU A 97 0.84 -3.40 -11.77
CA LEU A 97 0.05 -2.29 -12.33
C LEU A 97 -1.39 -2.77 -12.53
N ASP A 98 -2.35 -1.86 -12.45
CA ASP A 98 -3.73 -2.18 -12.86
C ASP A 98 -3.89 -2.14 -14.37
N GLU A 99 -3.25 -1.16 -15.02
CA GLU A 99 -3.18 -1.01 -16.46
C GLU A 99 -1.94 -0.19 -16.87
N CYS A 100 -1.54 -0.26 -18.13
CA CYS A 100 -0.49 0.58 -18.70
C CYS A 100 -0.88 1.07 -20.10
N LEU A 101 -0.66 2.36 -20.36
CA LEU A 101 -0.82 2.95 -21.69
C LEU A 101 0.52 3.09 -22.38
N VAL A 102 0.50 3.12 -23.70
CA VAL A 102 1.64 3.44 -24.56
C VAL A 102 1.29 4.68 -25.37
N SER A 103 2.03 5.76 -25.16
CA SER A 103 1.88 7.01 -25.91
C SER A 103 2.27 6.83 -27.38
N GLU A 104 1.93 7.79 -28.24
CA GLU A 104 2.37 7.80 -29.64
C GLU A 104 3.90 7.78 -29.80
N LYS A 105 4.63 8.26 -28.78
CA LYS A 105 6.10 8.25 -28.72
C LYS A 105 6.68 6.91 -28.25
N GLY A 106 5.84 5.92 -27.95
CA GLY A 106 6.25 4.63 -27.40
C GLY A 106 6.65 4.68 -25.92
N GLU A 107 6.14 5.67 -25.17
CA GLU A 107 6.42 5.80 -23.74
C GLU A 107 5.31 5.14 -22.91
N TYR A 108 5.68 4.46 -21.83
CA TYR A 108 4.78 3.70 -20.97
C TYR A 108 4.29 4.56 -19.81
N ILE A 109 2.98 4.63 -19.65
CA ILE A 109 2.28 5.44 -18.65
C ILE A 109 1.51 4.48 -17.73
N PRO A 110 1.86 4.39 -16.43
CA PRO A 110 1.13 3.53 -15.51
C PRO A 110 -0.24 4.13 -15.18
N VAL A 111 -1.22 3.24 -15.02
CA VAL A 111 -2.58 3.58 -14.62
C VAL A 111 -2.97 2.75 -13.39
N ASP A 112 -3.60 3.39 -12.42
CA ASP A 112 -4.10 2.74 -11.20
C ASP A 112 -5.59 3.09 -11.00
N PHE A 113 -6.40 2.07 -10.72
CA PHE A 113 -7.84 2.23 -10.55
C PHE A 113 -8.17 2.49 -9.08
N LYS A 114 -8.92 3.56 -8.82
CA LYS A 114 -9.33 3.96 -7.48
C LYS A 114 -10.84 3.88 -7.34
N THR A 115 -11.32 2.87 -6.64
CA THR A 115 -12.74 2.83 -6.23
C THR A 115 -12.89 3.59 -4.92
N SER A 116 -13.75 4.60 -4.90
CA SER A 116 -14.03 5.43 -3.72
C SER A 116 -15.52 5.41 -3.41
N SER A 117 -15.87 5.46 -2.13
CA SER A 117 -17.27 5.61 -1.69
C SER A 117 -17.77 7.06 -1.76
N SER A 118 -16.89 8.02 -2.04
CA SER A 118 -17.23 9.45 -2.05
C SER A 118 -16.42 10.19 -3.12
N ASP A 119 -16.92 11.37 -3.50
CA ASP A 119 -16.29 12.22 -4.52
C ASP A 119 -14.87 12.66 -4.11
N PRO A 120 -13.83 12.23 -4.84
CA PRO A 120 -12.44 12.58 -4.55
C PRO A 120 -12.04 13.95 -5.13
N ARG A 121 -12.88 14.58 -5.97
CA ARG A 121 -12.56 15.86 -6.62
C ARG A 121 -12.35 16.95 -5.56
N GLY A 122 -11.32 17.77 -5.77
CA GLY A 122 -10.96 18.85 -4.85
C GLY A 122 -10.29 18.42 -3.55
N ARG A 123 -10.10 17.11 -3.32
CA ARG A 123 -9.33 16.60 -2.17
C ARG A 123 -7.85 16.52 -2.49
N GLU A 124 -7.01 16.69 -1.47
CA GLU A 124 -5.58 16.43 -1.61
C GLU A 124 -5.33 14.96 -1.95
N THR A 125 -4.40 14.72 -2.87
CA THR A 125 -4.00 13.37 -3.24
C THR A 125 -3.27 12.72 -2.06
N LEU A 126 -3.72 11.51 -1.69
CA LEU A 126 -3.07 10.75 -0.61
C LEU A 126 -1.61 10.47 -0.95
N ALA A 127 -0.72 10.67 0.00
CA ALA A 127 0.73 10.43 -0.18
C ALA A 127 1.04 8.99 -0.64
N ALA A 128 0.24 8.01 -0.21
CA ALA A 128 0.34 6.62 -0.68
C ALA A 128 0.08 6.50 -2.19
N TYR A 129 -0.90 7.23 -2.73
CA TYR A 129 -1.21 7.20 -4.16
C TYR A 129 -0.12 7.86 -5.01
N GLN A 130 0.45 8.97 -4.53
CA GLN A 130 1.63 9.56 -5.16
C GLN A 130 2.80 8.59 -5.16
N SER A 131 3.08 7.97 -4.01
CA SER A 131 4.15 6.98 -3.86
C SER A 131 3.94 5.77 -4.77
N GLN A 132 2.70 5.37 -5.02
CA GLN A 132 2.38 4.26 -5.92
C GLN A 132 2.70 4.59 -7.38
N VAL A 133 2.39 5.81 -7.85
CA VAL A 133 2.77 6.28 -9.19
C VAL A 133 4.29 6.37 -9.31
N ASP A 134 4.98 6.91 -8.30
CA ASP A 134 6.44 6.94 -8.25
C ASP A 134 7.02 5.52 -8.39
N ASP A 135 6.46 4.55 -7.67
CA ASP A 135 6.90 3.15 -7.67
C ASP A 135 6.70 2.47 -9.04
N TYR A 136 5.58 2.72 -9.71
CA TYR A 136 5.34 2.17 -11.05
C TYR A 136 6.24 2.80 -12.10
N VAL A 137 6.45 4.12 -12.07
CA VAL A 137 7.39 4.81 -12.96
C VAL A 137 8.80 4.23 -12.76
N PHE A 138 9.24 4.04 -11.52
CA PHE A 138 10.51 3.38 -11.20
C PHE A 138 10.59 1.97 -11.79
N LEU A 139 9.58 1.12 -11.56
CA LEU A 139 9.57 -0.26 -12.06
C LEU A 139 9.56 -0.34 -13.59
N LEU A 140 8.84 0.55 -14.27
CA LEU A 140 8.83 0.65 -15.73
C LEU A 140 10.23 1.01 -16.23
N GLU A 141 10.86 2.07 -15.69
CA GLU A 141 12.23 2.48 -16.06
C GLU A 141 13.25 1.35 -15.81
N GLN A 142 13.19 0.68 -14.67
CA GLN A 142 14.07 -0.45 -14.35
C GLN A 142 13.88 -1.64 -15.30
N SER A 143 12.71 -1.77 -15.91
CA SER A 143 12.44 -2.80 -16.92
C SER A 143 12.86 -2.41 -18.35
N GLY A 144 13.56 -1.27 -18.51
CA GLY A 144 14.02 -0.76 -19.81
C GLY A 144 12.95 0.01 -20.60
N LYS A 145 11.80 0.31 -19.99
CA LYS A 145 10.72 1.07 -20.63
C LYS A 145 10.91 2.56 -20.45
N LYS A 146 10.80 3.31 -21.54
CA LYS A 146 10.72 4.78 -21.47
C LYS A 146 9.38 5.19 -20.87
N THR A 147 9.38 6.24 -20.07
CA THR A 147 8.18 6.78 -19.43
C THR A 147 8.23 8.30 -19.48
N PRO A 148 7.08 8.98 -19.61
CA PRO A 148 7.04 10.44 -19.55
C PRO A 148 7.07 10.97 -18.10
N ARG A 149 7.36 10.10 -17.12
CA ARG A 149 7.42 10.41 -15.68
C ARG A 149 6.15 11.01 -15.12
N TYR A 150 5.02 10.44 -15.52
CA TYR A 150 3.74 10.65 -14.87
C TYR A 150 2.89 9.38 -15.01
N GLY A 151 1.85 9.27 -14.19
CA GLY A 151 0.83 8.22 -14.29
C GLY A 151 -0.56 8.78 -14.07
N TYR A 152 -1.57 7.95 -14.35
CA TYR A 152 -2.97 8.30 -14.13
C TYR A 152 -3.56 7.53 -12.95
N LEU A 153 -4.32 8.24 -12.12
CA LEU A 153 -5.29 7.66 -11.22
C LEU A 153 -6.68 7.83 -11.83
N ILE A 154 -7.38 6.72 -12.00
CA ILE A 154 -8.76 6.75 -12.49
C ILE A 154 -9.68 6.42 -11.34
N TYR A 155 -10.37 7.44 -10.86
CA TYR A 155 -11.33 7.33 -9.78
C TYR A 155 -12.71 6.95 -10.31
N PHE A 156 -13.30 5.94 -9.68
CA PHE A 156 -14.67 5.50 -9.85
C PHE A 156 -15.38 5.65 -8.52
N PHE A 157 -16.43 6.46 -8.49
CA PHE A 157 -17.20 6.70 -7.26
C PHE A 157 -18.69 6.89 -7.55
N PRO A 158 -19.55 6.52 -6.59
CA PRO A 158 -20.99 6.66 -6.74
C PRO A 158 -21.42 8.13 -6.79
N GLU A 159 -22.48 8.41 -7.54
CA GLU A 159 -23.31 9.59 -7.34
C GLU A 159 -24.68 9.17 -6.80
N ASP A 160 -25.36 10.06 -6.09
CA ASP A 160 -26.74 9.81 -5.69
C ASP A 160 -27.63 9.75 -6.93
N GLY A 161 -28.46 8.72 -7.03
CA GLY A 161 -29.29 8.46 -8.20
C GLY A 161 -30.75 8.25 -7.82
N ASN A 162 -31.66 8.88 -8.57
CA ASN A 162 -33.11 8.69 -8.41
C ASN A 162 -33.64 7.47 -9.21
N LYS A 163 -32.79 6.76 -9.96
CA LYS A 163 -33.15 5.67 -10.87
C LYS A 163 -32.22 4.46 -10.77
N LEU A 164 -31.94 4.00 -9.55
CA LEU A 164 -30.99 2.92 -9.28
C LEU A 164 -31.28 1.61 -10.04
N HIS A 165 -32.54 1.36 -10.39
CA HIS A 165 -32.98 0.18 -11.16
C HIS A 165 -32.54 0.22 -12.64
N ASP A 166 -32.25 1.39 -13.20
CA ASP A 166 -31.74 1.56 -14.57
C ASP A 166 -30.21 1.41 -14.62
N GLY A 167 -29.56 1.50 -13.46
CA GLY A 167 -28.12 1.46 -13.33
C GLY A 167 -27.63 2.27 -12.15
N PHE A 168 -26.48 1.88 -11.64
CA PHE A 168 -25.80 2.60 -10.58
C PHE A 168 -24.93 3.71 -11.20
N PRO A 169 -25.23 5.00 -10.99
CA PRO A 169 -24.47 6.08 -11.61
C PRO A 169 -23.05 6.12 -11.03
N MET A 170 -22.08 5.72 -11.85
CA MET A 170 -20.67 5.71 -11.51
C MET A 170 -19.98 6.87 -12.21
N ILE A 171 -19.42 7.78 -11.42
CA ILE A 171 -18.68 8.93 -11.94
C ILE A 171 -17.21 8.57 -12.10
N ILE A 172 -16.64 9.06 -13.18
CA ILE A 172 -15.24 8.83 -13.55
C ILE A 172 -14.50 10.15 -13.46
N HIS A 173 -13.44 10.15 -12.66
CA HIS A 173 -12.52 11.27 -12.57
C HIS A 173 -11.09 10.79 -12.80
N VAL A 174 -10.39 11.42 -13.74
CA VAL A 174 -8.99 11.11 -14.05
C VAL A 174 -8.11 12.19 -13.44
N SER A 175 -7.11 11.78 -12.68
CA SER A 175 -6.05 12.64 -12.18
C SER A 175 -4.70 12.19 -12.72
N ARG A 176 -3.88 13.16 -13.16
CA ARG A 176 -2.52 12.92 -13.62
C ARG A 176 -1.55 13.32 -12.51
N LEU A 177 -0.66 12.40 -12.13
CA LEU A 177 0.37 12.65 -11.13
C LEU A 177 1.76 12.55 -11.77
N VAL A 178 2.62 13.53 -11.48
CA VAL A 178 4.04 13.48 -11.87
C VAL A 178 4.72 12.42 -11.02
N GLY A 179 5.37 11.45 -11.67
CA GLY A 179 6.11 10.39 -11.01
C GLY A 179 7.58 10.75 -10.82
N ASN A 180 8.13 10.37 -9.68
CA ASN A 180 9.54 10.59 -9.35
C ASN A 180 10.20 9.29 -8.84
N PRO A 181 10.96 8.58 -9.69
CA PRO A 181 11.59 7.32 -9.33
C PRO A 181 12.65 7.45 -8.23
N GLU A 182 13.21 8.65 -8.00
CA GLU A 182 14.18 8.85 -6.91
C GLU A 182 13.54 8.73 -5.53
N ARG A 183 12.26 9.12 -5.38
CA ARG A 183 11.50 8.93 -4.14
C ARG A 183 11.31 7.45 -3.82
N THR A 184 11.08 6.62 -4.85
CA THR A 184 11.00 5.16 -4.70
C THR A 184 12.32 4.57 -4.24
N LYS A 185 13.45 4.99 -4.84
CA LYS A 185 14.78 4.54 -4.41
C LYS A 185 15.05 4.87 -2.94
N GLU A 186 14.70 6.09 -2.50
CA GLU A 186 14.84 6.50 -1.10
C GLU A 186 13.96 5.67 -0.17
N ARG A 187 12.70 5.42 -0.54
CA ARG A 187 11.77 4.57 0.22
C ARG A 187 12.28 3.13 0.35
N ILE A 188 12.80 2.55 -0.72
CA ILE A 188 13.41 1.21 -0.72
C ILE A 188 14.65 1.19 0.19
N LYS A 189 15.51 2.21 0.10
CA LYS A 189 16.70 2.30 0.96
C LYS A 189 16.32 2.33 2.45
N LYS A 190 15.38 3.19 2.85
CA LYS A 190 14.87 3.27 4.23
C LYS A 190 14.26 1.94 4.70
N ALA A 191 13.54 1.26 3.81
CA ALA A 191 12.99 -0.05 4.10
C ALA A 191 14.07 -1.10 4.37
N ILE A 192 15.12 -1.15 3.54
CA ILE A 192 16.24 -2.07 3.74
C ILE A 192 17.01 -1.74 5.04
N GLU A 193 17.25 -0.46 5.33
CA GLU A 193 17.89 -0.01 6.57
C GLU A 193 17.10 -0.46 7.81
N ALA A 194 15.77 -0.26 7.80
CA ALA A 194 14.90 -0.74 8.87
C ALA A 194 14.96 -2.25 9.05
N LEU A 195 15.06 -3.04 7.96
CA LEU A 195 15.23 -4.49 8.05
C LEU A 195 16.62 -4.93 8.51
N LYS A 196 17.66 -4.14 8.28
CA LYS A 196 19.02 -4.46 8.76
C LYS A 196 19.18 -4.15 10.25
N ALA A 197 18.39 -3.23 10.79
CA ALA A 197 18.38 -2.90 12.20
C ALA A 197 17.81 -4.04 13.08
N PRO A 198 18.13 -4.04 14.39
CA PRO A 198 17.39 -4.80 15.40
C PRO A 198 15.90 -4.42 15.40
N LEU A 199 15.06 -5.22 16.08
CA LEU A 199 13.62 -4.96 16.19
C LEU A 199 13.37 -3.50 16.64
N PRO A 200 12.76 -2.65 15.79
CA PRO A 200 12.59 -1.24 16.11
C PRO A 200 11.45 -1.02 17.11
N GLN A 201 11.45 0.17 17.73
CA GLN A 201 10.34 0.64 18.55
C GLN A 201 9.08 0.83 17.70
N PRO A 202 7.87 0.70 18.28
CA PRO A 202 6.65 0.89 17.53
C PRO A 202 6.47 2.38 17.25
N SER A 203 5.67 2.71 16.23
CA SER A 203 5.18 4.08 16.11
C SER A 203 4.30 4.41 17.33
N PRO A 204 4.40 5.61 17.93
CA PRO A 204 3.63 5.98 19.13
C PRO A 204 2.11 5.81 18.96
N ASN A 205 1.62 6.02 17.74
CA ASN A 205 0.20 5.98 17.41
C ASN A 205 -0.19 4.71 16.63
N CYS A 206 0.59 3.62 16.75
CA CYS A 206 0.26 2.38 16.05
C CYS A 206 -0.86 1.64 16.78
N PRO A 207 -2.10 1.57 16.22
CA PRO A 207 -3.23 0.97 16.93
C PRO A 207 -3.03 -0.50 17.27
N PHE A 208 -2.28 -1.24 16.42
CA PHE A 208 -2.00 -2.66 16.64
C PHE A 208 -1.00 -2.90 17.78
N CYS A 209 0.06 -2.09 17.84
CA CYS A 209 1.01 -2.19 18.96
C CYS A 209 0.34 -1.76 20.26
N THR A 210 -0.44 -0.68 20.24
CA THR A 210 -1.22 -0.25 21.41
C THR A 210 -2.19 -1.33 21.88
N TRP A 211 -2.92 -1.95 20.96
CA TRP A 211 -3.82 -3.07 21.30
C TRP A 211 -3.05 -4.25 21.91
N TYR A 212 -1.93 -4.65 21.31
CA TYR A 212 -1.11 -5.75 21.80
C TYR A 212 -0.60 -5.47 23.22
N ASP A 213 -0.05 -4.27 23.46
CA ASP A 213 0.48 -3.88 24.77
C ASP A 213 -0.62 -3.87 25.85
N ASN A 214 -1.86 -3.52 25.48
CA ASN A 214 -2.99 -3.57 26.40
C ASN A 214 -3.41 -5.02 26.70
N VAL A 215 -3.48 -5.89 25.69
CA VAL A 215 -3.78 -7.32 25.89
C VAL A 215 -2.70 -8.00 26.74
N GLU A 216 -1.43 -7.69 26.50
CA GLU A 216 -0.31 -8.25 27.27
C GLU A 216 -0.43 -7.88 28.76
N LYS A 217 -0.78 -6.63 29.07
CA LYS A 217 -0.98 -6.17 30.46
C LYS A 217 -2.11 -6.91 31.17
N GLU A 218 -3.23 -7.14 30.49
CA GLU A 218 -4.39 -7.83 31.07
C GLU A 218 -4.15 -9.33 31.26
N LEU A 219 -3.52 -9.99 30.27
CA LEU A 219 -3.26 -11.44 30.33
C LEU A 219 -2.06 -11.78 31.22
N HIS A 220 -1.10 -10.87 31.36
CA HIS A 220 0.12 -11.07 32.15
C HIS A 220 0.38 -9.85 33.06
N PRO A 221 -0.48 -9.63 34.07
CA PRO A 221 -0.29 -8.51 34.99
C PRO A 221 1.05 -8.67 35.70
N LYS A 222 1.92 -7.65 35.56
CA LYS A 222 3.16 -7.61 36.33
C LYS A 222 2.76 -7.53 37.81
N LYS A 223 3.17 -8.53 38.61
CA LYS A 223 2.99 -8.48 40.06
C LYS A 223 3.59 -7.18 40.57
N GLU A 224 2.81 -6.35 41.26
CA GLU A 224 3.37 -5.22 41.99
C GLU A 224 4.48 -5.74 42.92
N PRO A 225 5.63 -5.04 43.00
CA PRO A 225 6.62 -5.38 44.01
C PRO A 225 5.94 -5.30 45.37
N LYS A 226 5.87 -6.43 46.10
CA LYS A 226 5.41 -6.44 47.49
C LYS A 226 6.27 -5.46 48.27
N ASN A 227 5.69 -4.35 48.71
CA ASN A 227 6.37 -3.40 49.56
C ASN A 227 6.69 -4.09 50.90
N PRO A 228 7.96 -4.35 51.26
CA PRO A 228 8.30 -5.08 52.48
C PRO A 228 7.94 -4.32 53.77
N ALA A 229 7.62 -3.03 53.67
CA ALA A 229 7.52 -2.13 54.81
C ALA A 229 6.17 -2.14 55.56
N LYS A 230 5.22 -3.05 55.25
CA LYS A 230 3.91 -3.12 55.94
C LYS A 230 3.73 -4.31 56.90
N GLY A 231 4.78 -5.11 57.15
CA GLY A 231 4.68 -6.34 57.94
C GLY A 231 5.20 -6.28 59.38
N ILE A 232 5.74 -5.16 59.85
CA ILE A 232 6.34 -5.06 61.20
C ILE A 232 5.87 -3.74 61.80
N ILE A 233 4.82 -3.76 62.61
CA ILE A 233 4.49 -2.90 63.78
C ILE A 233 3.04 -3.28 64.13
N GLN A 234 2.83 -4.43 64.78
CA GLN A 234 1.67 -4.64 65.65
C GLN A 234 1.81 -5.91 66.50
N GLU A 235 2.85 -5.98 67.33
CA GLU A 235 2.91 -7.04 68.36
C GLU A 235 3.68 -6.66 69.64
N LYS A 236 3.89 -5.36 69.91
CA LYS A 236 4.42 -4.90 71.20
C LYS A 236 3.63 -3.70 71.71
N LEU A 237 2.43 -3.95 72.22
CA LEU A 237 1.80 -3.07 73.21
C LEU A 237 0.75 -3.84 74.05
N ILE A 238 1.15 -4.94 74.66
CA ILE A 238 0.49 -5.49 75.84
C ILE A 238 1.63 -6.03 76.71
N MET A 239 2.12 -5.22 77.64
CA MET A 239 2.59 -5.58 78.99
C MET A 239 3.15 -4.32 79.64
N GLU A 240 2.64 -4.05 80.84
CA GLU A 240 2.86 -2.92 81.76
C GLU A 240 1.99 -1.67 81.56
#